data_AF-A0A087V0G6-F1
#
_entry.id   AF-A0A087V0G6-F1
#
_cell.length_a   1.000
_cell.length_b   1.000
_cell.length_c   1.000
_cell.angle_alpha   90.00
_cell.angle_beta   90.00
_cell.angle_gamma   90.00
#
_symmetry.space_group_name_H-M   'P 1'
#
loop_
_entity.id
_entity.type
_entity.pdbx_description
1 polymer ?
#
loop_
_entity_poly.entity_id
_entity_poly.type
_entity_poly.pdbx_seq_one_letter_code
_entity_poly.pdbx_strand_id
1 'polypeptide(L)'
;MATSNLGKDEDDTKIREPRGDASSLTKYLQIMNSYGREIIFVIALVFTGIAAIQNGPLKTKKVNPPGIFFAPPSLVTDFYQGNIQQLLSLQSEKDVSLVIYYAPWDATCIQAKEEIETVAKFYHNENLHPFKVFAV
;
A
#
# COMPACT_ATOMS: atom_id res chain seq x y z
N MET A 1 -22.85 -62.57 -77.58
CA MET A 1 -21.82 -62.68 -76.51
C MET A 1 -21.71 -61.30 -75.84
N ALA A 2 -21.92 -61.25 -74.51
CA ALA A 2 -21.40 -60.31 -73.46
C ALA A 2 -21.31 -58.78 -73.75
N THR A 3 -22.12 -57.91 -73.12
CA THR A 3 -21.87 -57.05 -71.90
C THR A 3 -20.69 -56.06 -72.04
N SER A 4 -20.76 -54.75 -71.73
CA SER A 4 -21.07 -54.06 -70.46
C SER A 4 -21.09 -52.52 -70.67
N ASN A 5 -22.09 -51.76 -70.21
CA ASN A 5 -22.11 -50.84 -69.03
C ASN A 5 -21.05 -49.72 -68.90
N LEU A 6 -21.54 -48.61 -68.31
CA LEU A 6 -20.85 -47.49 -67.61
C LEU A 6 -20.57 -46.25 -68.48
N GLY A 7 -21.14 -45.06 -68.27
CA GLY A 7 -21.94 -44.50 -67.18
C GLY A 7 -21.22 -43.29 -66.55
N LYS A 8 -21.91 -42.13 -66.54
CA LYS A 8 -21.58 -40.85 -65.86
C LYS A 8 -20.32 -40.15 -66.43
N ASP A 9 -20.29 -38.83 -66.61
CA ASP A 9 -20.28 -37.83 -65.53
C ASP A 9 -20.91 -36.49 -65.96
N GLU A 10 -22.06 -36.15 -65.40
CA GLU A 10 -22.54 -34.76 -65.29
C GLU A 10 -22.11 -34.26 -63.91
N ASP A 11 -21.05 -33.43 -63.89
CA ASP A 11 -20.58 -32.72 -62.70
C ASP A 11 -21.41 -31.44 -62.51
N ASP A 12 -22.62 -31.63 -61.97
CA ASP A 12 -23.38 -30.54 -61.35
C ASP A 12 -22.87 -30.34 -59.92
N THR A 13 -21.76 -29.63 -59.77
CA THR A 13 -21.33 -29.07 -58.49
C THR A 13 -22.27 -27.93 -58.10
N LYS A 14 -23.47 -28.29 -57.63
CA LYS A 14 -24.41 -27.38 -56.95
C LYS A 14 -23.84 -27.06 -55.57
N ILE A 15 -23.21 -25.89 -55.47
CA ILE A 15 -22.77 -25.27 -54.21
C ILE A 15 -23.97 -25.24 -53.25
N ARG A 16 -23.95 -26.11 -52.23
CA ARG A 16 -24.92 -26.09 -51.14
C ARG A 16 -24.47 -25.05 -50.10
N GLU A 17 -25.18 -23.93 -50.04
CA GLU A 17 -25.12 -23.04 -48.87
C GLU A 17 -25.68 -23.77 -47.62
N PRO A 18 -24.96 -23.83 -46.49
CA PRO A 18 -25.52 -24.31 -45.23
C PRO A 18 -26.33 -23.19 -44.56
N ARG A 19 -27.63 -23.15 -44.88
CA ARG A 19 -28.62 -22.28 -44.25
C ARG A 19 -29.23 -23.00 -43.03
N GLY A 20 -28.60 -22.93 -41.85
CA GLY A 20 -29.17 -23.59 -40.67
C GLY A 20 -28.55 -23.35 -39.29
N ASP A 21 -27.24 -23.07 -39.16
CA ASP A 21 -26.55 -23.23 -37.86
C ASP A 21 -26.08 -21.94 -37.17
N ALA A 22 -26.17 -20.79 -37.84
CA ALA A 22 -25.72 -19.51 -37.27
C ALA A 22 -26.59 -19.06 -36.08
N SER A 23 -27.91 -19.31 -36.13
CA SER A 23 -28.83 -18.85 -35.08
C SER A 23 -28.70 -19.65 -33.78
N SER A 24 -28.40 -20.94 -33.87
CA SER A 24 -28.22 -21.81 -32.71
C SER A 24 -26.89 -21.49 -32.02
N LEU A 25 -25.80 -21.38 -32.79
CA LEU A 25 -24.49 -20.96 -32.29
C LEU A 25 -24.56 -19.58 -31.62
N THR A 26 -25.27 -18.61 -32.21
CA THR A 26 -25.43 -17.28 -31.61
C THR A 26 -26.15 -17.32 -30.26
N LYS A 27 -27.16 -18.19 -30.11
CA LYS A 27 -27.83 -18.43 -28.82
C LYS A 27 -26.89 -19.05 -27.79
N TYR A 28 -26.08 -20.04 -28.18
CA TYR A 28 -25.07 -20.63 -27.28
C TYR A 28 -24.01 -19.60 -26.84
N LEU A 29 -23.55 -18.74 -27.75
CA LEU A 29 -22.61 -17.66 -27.43
C LEU A 29 -23.22 -16.63 -26.47
N GLN A 30 -24.49 -16.27 -26.64
CA GLN A 30 -25.21 -15.37 -25.72
C GLN A 30 -25.38 -15.97 -24.33
N ILE A 31 -25.75 -17.24 -24.26
CA ILE A 31 -25.89 -18.00 -23.00
C ILE A 31 -24.52 -18.08 -22.30
N MET A 32 -23.46 -18.43 -23.02
CA MET A 32 -22.10 -18.50 -22.49
C MET A 32 -21.58 -17.14 -21.99
N ASN A 33 -21.91 -16.05 -22.67
CA ASN A 33 -21.57 -14.69 -22.23
C ASN A 33 -22.37 -14.24 -20.99
N SER A 34 -23.62 -14.70 -20.83
CA SER A 34 -24.40 -14.42 -19.62
C SER A 34 -23.78 -15.08 -18.40
N TYR A 35 -23.41 -16.37 -18.51
CA TYR A 35 -22.71 -17.08 -17.44
C TYR A 35 -21.32 -16.51 -17.18
N GLY A 36 -20.59 -16.13 -18.23
CA GLY A 36 -19.29 -15.48 -18.10
C GLY A 36 -19.37 -14.18 -17.28
N ARG A 37 -20.37 -13.32 -17.56
CA ARG A 37 -20.60 -12.08 -16.82
C ARG A 37 -20.89 -12.35 -15.34
N GLU A 38 -21.79 -13.29 -15.04
CA GLU A 38 -22.15 -13.64 -13.66
C GLU A 38 -20.95 -14.21 -12.89
N ILE A 39 -20.17 -15.10 -13.52
CA ILE A 39 -18.94 -15.65 -12.95
C ILE A 39 -17.92 -14.54 -12.66
N ILE A 40 -17.73 -13.60 -13.58
CA ILE A 40 -16.83 -12.45 -13.38
C ILE A 40 -17.29 -11.58 -12.20
N PHE A 41 -18.59 -11.33 -12.06
CA PHE A 41 -19.12 -10.57 -10.91
C PHE A 41 -18.88 -11.26 -9.58
N VAL A 42 -19.10 -12.58 -9.51
CA VAL A 42 -18.83 -13.37 -8.30
C VAL A 42 -17.34 -13.34 -7.97
N ILE A 43 -16.47 -13.53 -8.96
CA ILE A 43 -15.02 -13.45 -8.80
C ILE A 43 -14.60 -12.07 -8.29
N ALA A 44 -15.09 -10.99 -8.91
CA ALA A 44 -14.79 -9.63 -8.49
C ALA A 44 -15.22 -9.36 -7.03
N LEU A 45 -16.41 -9.82 -6.64
CA LEU A 45 -16.92 -9.66 -5.28
C LEU A 45 -16.07 -10.42 -4.25
N VAL A 46 -15.61 -11.63 -4.60
CA VAL A 46 -14.68 -12.41 -3.77
C VAL A 46 -13.33 -11.70 -3.64
N PHE A 47 -12.75 -11.22 -4.74
CA PHE A 47 -11.48 -10.49 -4.71
C PHE A 47 -11.56 -9.20 -3.91
N THR A 48 -12.63 -8.41 -4.08
CA THR A 48 -12.86 -7.19 -3.29
C THR A 48 -13.04 -7.52 -1.80
N GLY A 49 -13.79 -8.58 -1.47
CA GLY A 49 -13.93 -9.04 -0.08
C GLY A 49 -12.60 -9.46 0.54
N ILE A 50 -11.79 -10.23 -0.20
CA ILE A 50 -10.44 -10.63 0.22
C ILE A 50 -9.56 -9.39 0.43
N ALA A 51 -9.55 -8.43 -0.50
CA ALA A 51 -8.75 -7.20 -0.40
C ALA A 51 -9.18 -6.32 0.78
N ALA A 52 -10.48 -6.22 1.08
CA ALA A 52 -10.99 -5.48 2.21
C ALA A 52 -10.53 -6.07 3.56
N ILE A 53 -10.47 -7.40 3.66
CA ILE A 53 -10.10 -8.13 4.88
C ILE A 53 -8.58 -8.29 5.04
N GLN A 54 -7.80 -8.16 3.95
CA GLN A 54 -6.33 -8.20 3.98
C GLN A 54 -5.68 -7.05 4.76
N ASN A 55 -6.45 -6.04 5.18
CA ASN A 55 -6.05 -5.13 6.24
C ASN A 55 -6.06 -5.90 7.58
N GLY A 56 -5.08 -6.79 7.75
CA GLY A 56 -4.90 -7.56 8.97
C GLY A 56 -4.76 -6.65 10.20
N PRO A 57 -4.85 -7.21 11.42
CA PRO A 57 -4.66 -6.44 12.64
C PRO A 57 -3.39 -5.60 12.52
N LEU A 58 -3.47 -4.32 12.90
CA LEU A 58 -2.32 -3.41 12.91
C LEU A 58 -1.12 -4.19 13.41
N LYS A 59 -0.06 -4.30 12.60
CA LYS A 59 1.16 -5.01 12.99
C LYS A 59 1.79 -4.26 14.15
N THR A 60 1.34 -4.56 15.38
CA THR A 60 1.90 -4.00 16.59
C THR A 60 3.21 -4.72 16.81
N LYS A 61 4.29 -4.15 16.31
CA LYS A 61 5.65 -4.57 16.64
C LYS A 61 5.78 -4.48 18.16
N LYS A 62 6.37 -5.51 18.78
CA LYS A 62 6.72 -5.49 20.21
C LYS A 62 7.49 -4.19 20.49
N VAL A 63 7.08 -3.45 21.53
CA VAL A 63 7.70 -2.18 21.90
C VAL A 63 9.19 -2.44 22.10
N ASN A 64 10.02 -1.84 21.25
CA ASN A 64 11.45 -1.88 21.44
C ASN A 64 11.75 -1.21 22.79
N PRO A 65 12.69 -1.75 23.60
CA PRO A 65 13.07 -1.11 24.84
C PRO A 65 13.48 0.36 24.58
N PRO A 66 13.25 1.26 25.55
CA PRO A 66 13.59 2.68 25.41
C PRO A 66 15.05 2.83 24.98
N GLY A 67 15.27 3.23 23.73
CA GLY A 67 16.58 3.46 23.16
C GLY A 67 16.81 4.96 23.03
N ILE A 68 18.08 5.37 23.07
CA ILE A 68 18.47 6.76 22.84
C ILE A 68 18.08 7.13 21.40
N PHE A 69 17.20 8.12 21.24
CA PHE A 69 16.74 8.56 19.92
C PHE A 69 17.68 9.63 19.35
N PHE A 70 18.13 10.55 20.19
CA PHE A 70 19.15 11.55 19.86
C PHE A 70 20.51 11.16 20.47
N ALA A 71 21.39 10.55 19.67
CA ALA A 71 22.69 10.10 20.14
C ALA A 71 23.69 11.27 20.26
N PRO A 72 24.61 11.27 21.24
CA PRO A 72 25.73 12.21 21.27
C PRO A 72 26.51 12.15 19.95
N PRO A 73 26.90 13.28 19.33
CA PRO A 73 27.02 14.64 19.87
C PRO A 73 25.82 15.59 19.61
N SER A 74 24.58 15.09 19.62
CA SER A 74 23.41 15.97 19.38
C SER A 74 23.26 17.07 20.45
N LEU A 75 22.77 18.24 20.03
CA LEU A 75 22.46 19.38 20.93
C LEU A 75 21.08 19.24 21.61
N VAL A 76 20.30 18.23 21.22
CA VAL A 76 18.97 17.94 21.76
C VAL A 76 19.13 17.09 23.01
N THR A 77 18.49 17.49 24.12
CA THR A 77 18.50 16.69 25.35
C THR A 77 17.31 15.75 25.36
N ASP A 78 17.58 14.45 25.29
CA ASP A 78 16.58 13.38 25.20
C ASP A 78 16.24 12.79 26.58
N PHE A 79 14.95 12.78 26.93
CA PHE A 79 14.38 12.22 28.15
C PHE A 79 13.62 10.91 27.92
N TYR A 80 14.17 10.02 27.09
CA TYR A 80 13.60 8.69 26.77
C TYR A 80 13.26 7.79 27.99
N GLN A 81 13.77 8.08 29.18
CA GLN A 81 13.43 7.36 30.44
C GLN A 81 12.20 7.92 31.15
N GLY A 82 11.57 8.99 30.65
CA GLY A 82 10.40 9.62 31.25
C GLY A 82 10.70 10.49 32.47
N ASN A 83 11.91 11.04 32.59
CA ASN A 83 12.25 11.96 33.68
C ASN A 83 11.72 13.38 33.43
N ILE A 84 10.41 13.55 33.59
CA ILE A 84 9.71 14.83 33.37
C ILE A 84 10.12 15.87 34.42
N GLN A 85 10.44 15.47 35.64
CA GLN A 85 10.85 16.42 36.68
C GLN A 85 12.16 17.13 36.33
N GLN A 86 13.14 16.38 35.81
CA GLN A 86 14.40 16.94 35.33
C GLN A 86 14.22 17.82 34.09
N LEU A 87 13.30 17.46 33.21
CA LEU A 87 12.91 18.32 32.08
C LEU A 87 12.36 19.66 32.57
N LEU A 88 11.40 19.64 33.49
CA LEU A 88 10.74 20.85 34.00
C LEU A 88 11.73 21.77 34.72
N SER A 89 12.65 21.22 35.51
CA SER A 89 13.69 22.03 36.15
C SER A 89 14.60 22.71 35.13
N LEU A 90 15.05 21.97 34.10
CA LEU A 90 15.89 22.52 33.04
C LEU A 90 15.15 23.50 32.14
N GLN A 91 13.86 23.28 31.92
CA GLN A 91 12.99 24.20 31.20
C GLN A 91 12.83 25.51 31.97
N SER A 92 12.69 25.47 33.31
CA SER A 92 12.57 26.66 34.14
C SER A 92 13.84 27.52 34.18
N GLU A 93 15.02 26.95 33.87
CA GLU A 93 16.29 27.69 33.77
C GLU A 93 16.45 28.45 32.45
N LYS A 94 15.52 28.27 31.48
CA LYS A 94 15.60 28.80 30.12
C LYS A 94 14.41 29.70 29.83
N ASP A 95 14.68 30.90 29.31
CA ASP A 95 13.64 31.85 28.92
C ASP A 95 12.77 31.33 27.77
N VAL A 96 13.37 30.58 26.86
CA VAL A 96 12.67 29.95 25.73
C VAL A 96 13.17 28.53 25.56
N SER A 97 12.25 27.58 25.43
CA SER A 97 12.58 26.17 25.17
C SER A 97 11.58 25.53 24.23
N LEU A 98 12.05 24.57 23.45
CA LEU A 98 11.23 23.74 22.57
C LEU A 98 11.20 22.32 23.14
N VAL A 99 10.01 21.85 23.51
CA VAL A 99 9.80 20.47 23.98
C VAL A 99 9.08 19.68 22.90
N ILE A 100 9.65 18.55 22.50
CA ILE A 100 9.12 17.70 21.43
C ILE A 100 8.76 16.34 22.02
N TYR A 101 7.48 15.99 21.93
CA TYR A 101 7.01 14.65 22.24
C TYR A 101 7.15 13.78 21.00
N TYR A 102 7.91 12.70 21.10
CA TYR A 102 8.18 11.85 19.94
C TYR A 102 7.97 10.37 20.29
N ALA A 103 7.85 9.55 19.25
CA ALA A 103 7.86 8.11 19.40
C ALA A 103 9.02 7.53 18.57
N PRO A 104 9.95 6.76 19.16
CA PRO A 104 11.12 6.26 18.45
C PRO A 104 10.80 5.25 17.35
N TRP A 105 9.57 4.73 17.32
CA TRP A 105 9.06 3.82 16.29
C TRP A 105 8.23 4.51 15.20
N ASP A 106 7.91 5.79 15.38
CA ASP A 106 7.08 6.51 14.42
C ASP A 106 7.93 7.01 13.24
N ALA A 107 7.44 6.74 12.02
CA ALA A 107 8.16 7.07 10.80
C ALA A 107 8.31 8.58 10.61
N THR A 108 7.30 9.36 10.98
CA THR A 108 7.33 10.82 10.89
C THR A 108 8.34 11.39 11.89
N CYS A 109 8.35 10.89 13.12
CA CYS A 109 9.36 11.28 14.12
C CYS A 109 10.79 10.96 13.65
N ILE A 110 11.01 9.78 13.06
CA ILE A 110 12.33 9.37 12.54
C ILE A 110 12.79 10.31 11.42
N GLN A 111 11.90 10.73 10.53
CA GLN A 111 12.21 11.69 9.46
C GLN A 111 12.48 13.10 10.02
N ALA A 112 11.64 13.57 10.95
CA ALA A 112 11.77 14.88 11.57
C ALA A 112 13.03 15.02 12.44
N LYS A 113 13.64 13.91 12.86
CA LYS A 113 14.86 13.91 13.69
C LYS A 113 15.96 14.81 13.15
N GLU A 114 16.25 14.72 11.85
CA GLU A 114 17.32 15.50 11.21
C GLU A 114 17.00 17.00 11.19
N GLU A 115 15.74 17.34 10.94
CA GLU A 115 15.25 18.71 10.95
C GLU A 115 15.34 19.30 12.36
N ILE A 116 14.96 18.54 13.37
CA ILE A 116 15.04 18.94 14.78
C ILE A 116 16.48 19.20 15.20
N GLU A 117 17.41 18.33 14.83
CA GLU A 117 18.84 18.54 15.10
C GLU A 117 19.39 19.77 14.37
N THR A 118 18.91 20.04 13.15
CA THR A 118 19.29 21.21 12.37
C THR A 118 18.80 22.50 13.02
N VAL A 119 17.54 22.52 13.47
CA VAL A 119 16.96 23.63 14.23
C VAL A 119 17.74 23.87 15.53
N ALA A 120 18.05 22.81 16.27
CA ALA A 120 18.85 22.91 17.49
C ALA A 120 20.24 23.53 17.23
N LYS A 121 20.91 23.15 16.13
CA LYS A 121 22.20 23.73 15.72
C LYS A 121 22.07 25.20 15.30
N PHE A 122 21.03 25.53 14.55
CA PHE A 122 20.79 26.89 14.07
C PHE A 122 20.66 27.87 15.24
N TYR A 123 19.76 27.60 16.18
CA TYR A 123 19.54 28.47 17.33
C TYR A 123 20.68 28.45 18.35
N HIS A 124 21.47 27.37 18.41
CA HIS A 124 22.69 27.34 19.21
C HIS A 124 23.77 28.28 18.67
N ASN A 125 23.91 28.36 17.34
CA ASN A 125 24.94 29.18 16.68
C ASN A 125 24.58 30.67 16.63
N GLU A 126 23.29 31.02 16.61
CA GLU A 126 22.85 32.43 16.60
C GLU A 126 23.01 33.14 17.95
N ASN A 127 23.66 32.52 18.95
CA ASN A 127 23.88 33.08 20.29
C ASN A 127 22.59 33.61 20.96
N LEU A 128 21.43 33.06 20.56
CA LEU A 128 20.16 33.27 21.26
C LEU A 128 20.22 32.51 22.61
N HIS A 129 20.84 33.14 23.60
CA HIS A 129 20.63 32.80 25.00
C HIS A 129 19.10 32.84 25.27
N PRO A 130 18.44 31.87 25.93
CA PRO A 130 18.83 30.53 26.36
C PRO A 130 18.00 29.45 25.61
N PHE A 131 17.96 29.46 24.28
CA PHE A 131 17.15 28.49 23.53
C PHE A 131 17.70 27.07 23.67
N LYS A 132 16.86 26.14 24.15
CA LYS A 132 17.23 24.72 24.25
C LYS A 132 16.09 23.82 23.77
N VAL A 133 16.46 22.77 23.05
CA VAL A 133 15.54 21.75 22.56
C VAL A 133 15.60 20.52 23.47
N PHE A 134 14.43 20.11 23.93
CA PHE A 134 14.21 18.94 24.76
C PHE A 134 13.30 17.96 24.02
N ALA A 135 13.58 16.66 24.17
CA ALA A 135 12.77 15.60 23.58
C ALA A 135 12.28 14.64 24.67
N VAL A 136 11.01 14.23 24.59
CA VAL A 136 10.32 13.36 25.55
C VAL A 136 9.73 12.15 24.85
#